data_AF-A0A0E3RGD5-F1
#
_entry.id   AF-A0A0E3RGD5-F1
#
_cell.length_a   1.000
_cell.length_b   1.000
_cell.length_c   1.000
_cell.angle_alpha   90.00
_cell.angle_beta   90.00
_cell.angle_gamma   90.00
#
_symmetry.space_group_name_H-M   'P 1'
#
loop_
_entity.id
_entity.type
_entity.pdbx_description
1 polymer ?
#
loop_
_entity_poly.entity_id
_entity_poly.type
_entity_poly.pdbx_seq_one_letter_code
_entity_poly.pdbx_strand_id
1 'polypeptide(L)'
;MYNQSEFGNLENYLLEKKLCKKTSCEQVLNTYIFTGAVEYKKHRFKKVSLFLINIFDEKALEIMSKMFFLFCVIISLITIVNILSNGYGDWFYITGIVFSVISLIISLFIQNVLEYYHDTFCKKCGKKLACEETGEPVMKETSSYGEYTLIVTRHWKCRYCGNADIRESQENIFAEQGEMLPEVSLKNIECNKCSETGTLVEIKKPDIKEIGRQRLTRRYYKCTVCGHEEINESEEIINRRKHIG
;
A
#
# COMPACT_ATOMS: atom_id res chain seq x y z
N MET A 1 -16.79 16.61 -24.07
CA MET A 1 -15.66 15.78 -24.56
C MET A 1 -14.76 15.49 -23.38
N TYR A 2 -14.89 14.32 -22.75
CA TYR A 2 -13.99 13.84 -21.71
C TYR A 2 -13.67 12.38 -22.01
N ASN A 3 -12.59 12.18 -22.76
CA ASN A 3 -11.95 10.89 -22.95
C ASN A 3 -10.58 11.01 -22.28
N GLN A 4 -10.38 10.29 -21.16
CA GLN A 4 -9.17 9.50 -20.91
C GLN A 4 -9.28 8.72 -19.58
N SER A 5 -9.39 7.39 -19.76
CA SER A 5 -9.07 6.28 -18.84
C SER A 5 -9.67 6.26 -17.43
N GLU A 6 -10.83 5.61 -17.30
CA GLU A 6 -11.47 5.17 -16.05
C GLU A 6 -10.81 3.96 -15.37
N PHE A 7 -9.62 3.53 -15.81
CA PHE A 7 -8.84 2.52 -15.11
C PHE A 7 -7.80 3.21 -14.22
N GLY A 8 -8.25 3.62 -13.04
CA GLY A 8 -7.45 4.24 -11.99
C GLY A 8 -6.36 3.30 -11.49
N ASN A 9 -5.20 3.42 -12.13
CA ASN A 9 -3.95 2.74 -11.81
C ASN A 9 -3.53 3.06 -10.35
N LEU A 10 -2.97 2.08 -9.64
CA LEU A 10 -2.37 2.27 -8.30
C LEU A 10 -1.05 3.07 -8.39
N GLU A 11 -0.70 3.56 -9.58
CA GLU A 11 0.54 4.26 -9.93
C GLU A 11 0.65 5.68 -9.37
N ASN A 12 -0.44 6.32 -8.97
CA ASN A 12 -0.42 7.74 -8.61
C ASN A 12 -0.11 8.04 -7.13
N TYR A 13 0.53 7.13 -6.39
CA TYR A 13 1.00 7.45 -5.03
C TYR A 13 2.32 8.23 -5.02
N LEU A 14 3.06 8.27 -6.15
CA LEU A 14 4.43 8.81 -6.21
C LEU A 14 4.75 9.60 -7.49
N LEU A 15 3.78 9.80 -8.40
CA LEU A 15 4.09 10.25 -9.78
C LEU A 15 4.18 11.76 -10.00
N GLU A 16 3.99 12.63 -9.00
CA GLU A 16 4.02 14.08 -9.23
C GLU A 16 5.10 14.92 -8.53
N LYS A 17 6.09 14.32 -7.85
CA LYS A 17 7.23 15.12 -7.35
C LYS A 17 8.61 14.49 -7.60
N LYS A 18 9.03 14.55 -8.86
CA LYS A 18 10.45 14.77 -9.24
C LYS A 18 11.04 16.10 -8.71
N LEU A 19 10.42 16.75 -7.71
CA LEU A 19 10.72 18.13 -7.30
C LEU A 19 10.65 18.43 -5.79
N CYS A 20 10.63 17.45 -4.89
CA CYS A 20 10.84 17.73 -3.45
C CYS A 20 11.89 16.81 -2.83
N LYS A 21 13.16 17.15 -3.08
CA LYS A 21 14.29 16.82 -2.19
C LYS A 21 14.09 17.53 -0.84
N LYS A 22 13.37 16.91 0.10
CA LYS A 22 13.49 17.15 1.55
C LYS A 22 13.10 15.87 2.31
N THR A 23 13.86 14.80 2.10
CA THR A 23 13.90 13.70 3.06
C THR A 23 14.86 14.12 4.17
N SER A 24 14.35 14.32 5.39
CA SER A 24 15.21 14.44 6.58
C SER A 24 15.46 13.05 7.15
N CYS A 25 16.73 12.74 7.42
CA CYS A 25 17.16 11.53 8.10
C CYS A 25 17.66 11.93 9.49
N GLU A 26 17.12 11.32 10.54
CA GLU A 26 17.62 11.46 11.90
C GLU A 26 18.03 10.07 12.41
N GLN A 27 19.28 9.96 12.88
CA GLN A 27 19.80 8.73 13.48
C GLN A 27 19.65 8.83 14.99
N VAL A 28 18.71 8.08 15.55
CA VAL A 28 18.51 7.96 16.99
C VAL A 28 18.96 6.56 17.36
N LEU A 29 20.06 6.44 18.13
CA LEU A 29 20.62 5.20 18.70
C LEU A 29 20.21 3.90 17.95
N ASN A 30 21.01 3.46 16.98
CA ASN A 30 20.80 2.25 16.16
C ASN A 30 19.48 2.19 15.34
N THR A 31 18.79 3.33 15.20
CA THR A 31 17.54 3.45 14.44
C THR A 31 17.65 4.58 13.43
N TYR A 32 17.18 4.32 12.21
CA TYR A 32 17.08 5.31 11.14
C TYR A 32 15.63 5.73 10.99
N ILE A 33 15.37 7.03 11.06
CA ILE A 33 14.03 7.60 10.86
C ILE A 33 14.06 8.40 9.56
N PHE A 34 13.20 8.00 8.62
CA PHE A 34 12.98 8.74 7.37
C PHE A 34 11.58 9.34 7.36
N THR A 35 11.49 10.60 6.98
CA THR A 35 10.20 11.28 6.81
C THR A 35 10.04 11.75 5.37
N GLY A 36 8.90 11.42 4.77
CA GLY A 36 8.53 11.82 3.41
C GLY A 36 7.11 12.38 3.37
N ALA A 37 6.84 13.25 2.38
CA ALA A 37 5.48 13.70 2.11
C ALA A 37 4.72 12.64 1.29
N VAL A 38 3.42 12.48 1.56
CA VAL A 38 2.53 11.60 0.81
C VAL A 38 1.49 12.45 0.08
N GLU A 39 0.88 11.90 -0.96
CA GLU A 39 -0.30 12.52 -1.56
C GLU A 39 -1.55 12.35 -0.68
N TYR A 40 -2.50 13.26 -0.85
CA TYR A 40 -3.85 13.12 -0.29
C TYR A 40 -4.52 11.82 -0.76
N LYS A 41 -5.32 11.22 0.12
CA LYS A 41 -5.95 9.93 -0.11
C LYS A 41 -6.98 10.03 -1.24
N LYS A 42 -6.78 9.24 -2.30
CA LYS A 42 -7.66 9.19 -3.47
C LYS A 42 -8.61 7.99 -3.37
N HIS A 43 -9.91 8.24 -3.42
CA HIS A 43 -10.93 7.19 -3.39
C HIS A 43 -11.48 6.91 -4.79
N ARG A 44 -11.24 5.70 -5.31
CA ARG A 44 -11.57 5.29 -6.70
C ARG A 44 -13.06 5.29 -7.02
N PHE A 45 -13.93 5.15 -6.01
CA PHE A 45 -15.37 5.00 -6.22
C PHE A 45 -16.20 6.03 -5.47
N LYS A 46 -15.63 7.22 -5.20
CA LYS A 46 -16.23 8.26 -4.36
C LYS A 46 -17.73 8.46 -4.61
N LYS A 47 -18.18 8.59 -5.86
CA LYS A 47 -19.61 8.80 -6.18
C LYS A 47 -20.52 7.66 -5.71
N VAL A 48 -20.11 6.42 -5.96
CA VAL A 48 -20.89 5.25 -5.57
C VAL A 48 -20.78 5.01 -4.06
N SER A 49 -19.60 5.26 -3.47
CA SER A 49 -19.42 5.23 -2.01
C SER A 49 -20.35 6.23 -1.32
N LEU A 50 -20.46 7.46 -1.83
CA LEU A 50 -21.42 8.46 -1.32
C LEU A 50 -22.85 7.94 -1.38
N PHE A 51 -23.27 7.36 -2.50
CA PHE A 51 -24.61 6.80 -2.66
C PHE A 51 -24.89 5.68 -1.65
N LEU A 52 -23.98 4.72 -1.55
CA LEU A 52 -24.14 3.57 -0.64
C LEU A 52 -24.12 3.97 0.83
N ILE A 53 -23.25 4.90 1.24
CA ILE A 53 -23.15 5.37 2.62
C ILE A 53 -24.39 6.18 3.05
N ASN A 54 -25.03 6.86 2.10
CA ASN A 54 -26.28 7.56 2.36
C ASN A 54 -27.45 6.60 2.60
N ILE A 55 -27.41 5.39 2.02
CA ILE A 55 -28.48 4.39 2.14
C ILE A 55 -28.21 3.42 3.28
N PHE A 56 -26.97 2.98 3.44
CA PHE A 56 -26.57 1.92 4.35
C PHE A 56 -25.67 2.45 5.47
N ASP A 57 -25.83 1.86 6.66
CA ASP A 57 -24.91 2.06 7.79
C ASP A 57 -23.68 1.15 7.67
N GLU A 58 -22.64 1.47 8.43
CA GLU A 58 -21.40 0.70 8.54
C GLU A 58 -21.65 -0.79 8.77
N LYS A 59 -22.48 -1.14 9.77
CA LYS A 59 -22.82 -2.54 10.08
C LYS A 59 -23.47 -3.26 8.89
N ALA A 60 -24.34 -2.58 8.16
CA ALA A 60 -25.01 -3.17 7.00
C ALA A 60 -23.99 -3.41 5.86
N LEU A 61 -23.10 -2.45 5.59
CA LEU A 61 -22.02 -2.58 4.62
C LEU A 61 -21.06 -3.73 5.00
N GLU A 62 -20.68 -3.86 6.28
CA GLU A 62 -19.85 -4.98 6.76
C GLU A 62 -20.51 -6.34 6.53
N ILE A 63 -21.79 -6.46 6.89
CA ILE A 63 -22.55 -7.71 6.70
C ILE A 63 -22.63 -8.03 5.21
N MET A 64 -22.97 -7.06 4.35
CA MET A 64 -23.05 -7.28 2.92
C MET A 64 -21.70 -7.73 2.35
N SER A 65 -20.58 -7.07 2.70
CA SER A 65 -19.25 -7.49 2.24
C SER A 65 -18.93 -8.94 2.61
N LYS A 66 -19.19 -9.32 3.86
CA LYS A 66 -18.98 -10.70 4.36
C LYS A 66 -19.89 -11.70 3.67
N MET A 67 -21.16 -11.36 3.41
CA MET A 67 -22.10 -12.22 2.70
C MET A 67 -21.67 -12.47 1.24
N PHE A 68 -21.24 -11.44 0.50
CA PHE A 68 -20.74 -11.61 -0.86
C PHE A 68 -19.45 -12.43 -0.91
N PHE A 69 -18.56 -12.26 0.07
CA PHE A 69 -17.38 -13.11 0.19
C PHE A 69 -17.75 -14.57 0.46
N LEU A 70 -18.69 -14.81 1.37
CA LEU A 70 -19.19 -16.15 1.66
C LEU A 70 -19.84 -16.81 0.43
N PHE A 71 -20.64 -16.05 -0.34
CA PHE A 71 -21.20 -16.54 -1.60
C PHE A 71 -20.11 -16.92 -2.61
N CYS A 72 -19.05 -16.12 -2.74
CA CYS A 72 -17.90 -16.47 -3.58
C CYS A 72 -17.30 -17.82 -3.18
N VAL A 73 -17.08 -18.07 -1.88
CA VAL A 73 -16.54 -19.34 -1.37
C VAL A 73 -17.50 -20.50 -1.66
N ILE A 74 -18.79 -20.34 -1.36
CA ILE A 74 -19.79 -21.40 -1.55
C ILE A 74 -19.91 -21.77 -3.04
N ILE A 75 -20.05 -20.77 -3.92
CA ILE A 75 -20.17 -21.00 -5.37
C ILE A 75 -18.90 -21.69 -5.90
N SER A 76 -17.71 -21.26 -5.44
CA SER A 76 -16.45 -21.89 -5.84
C SER A 76 -16.38 -23.36 -5.42
N LEU A 77 -16.77 -23.69 -4.19
CA LEU A 77 -16.81 -25.05 -3.70
C LEU A 77 -17.78 -25.93 -4.49
N ILE A 78 -19.00 -25.44 -4.74
CA ILE A 78 -19.99 -26.14 -5.56
C ILE A 78 -19.43 -26.39 -6.97
N THR A 79 -18.77 -25.39 -7.55
CA THR A 79 -18.18 -25.50 -8.89
C THR A 79 -17.08 -26.56 -8.91
N ILE A 80 -16.17 -26.58 -7.92
CA ILE A 80 -15.09 -27.57 -7.80
C ILE A 80 -15.64 -28.99 -7.63
N VAL A 81 -16.63 -29.20 -6.75
CA VAL A 81 -17.25 -30.51 -6.54
C VAL A 81 -17.91 -31.01 -7.83
N ASN A 82 -18.60 -30.14 -8.56
CA ASN A 82 -19.24 -30.51 -9.82
C ASN A 82 -18.24 -30.84 -10.92
N ILE A 83 -17.10 -30.14 -10.98
CA ILE A 83 -15.98 -30.48 -11.90
C ILE A 83 -15.48 -31.89 -11.60
N LEU A 84 -15.24 -32.20 -10.32
CA LEU A 84 -14.73 -33.51 -9.90
C LEU A 84 -15.73 -34.65 -10.13
N SER A 85 -17.02 -34.36 -10.07
CA SER A 85 -18.09 -35.34 -10.26
C SER A 85 -18.39 -35.68 -11.73
N ASN A 86 -17.75 -34.99 -12.70
CA ASN A 86 -17.87 -35.22 -14.15
C ASN A 86 -19.32 -35.26 -14.71
N GLY A 87 -20.28 -34.67 -14.00
CA GLY A 87 -21.72 -34.82 -14.27
C GLY A 87 -22.36 -33.67 -15.05
N TYR A 88 -21.64 -32.59 -15.32
CA TYR A 88 -22.19 -31.35 -15.88
C TYR A 88 -21.42 -30.85 -17.10
N GLY A 89 -22.11 -30.16 -18.01
CA GLY A 89 -21.50 -29.59 -19.20
C GLY A 89 -20.67 -28.34 -18.91
N ASP A 90 -19.71 -28.03 -19.80
CA ASP A 90 -18.73 -26.95 -19.66
C ASP A 90 -19.32 -25.59 -19.29
N TRP A 91 -20.54 -25.31 -19.76
CA TRP A 91 -21.27 -24.08 -19.46
C TRP A 91 -21.51 -23.85 -17.95
N PHE A 92 -21.70 -24.93 -17.18
CA PHE A 92 -21.93 -24.85 -15.74
C PHE A 92 -20.67 -24.39 -15.00
N TYR A 93 -19.48 -24.80 -15.44
CA TYR A 93 -18.22 -24.39 -14.84
C TYR A 93 -17.91 -22.92 -15.13
N ILE A 94 -18.14 -22.49 -16.38
CA ILE A 94 -17.96 -21.10 -16.79
C ILE A 94 -18.86 -20.19 -15.97
N THR A 95 -20.14 -20.54 -15.82
CA THR A 95 -21.07 -19.74 -15.03
C THR A 95 -20.69 -19.71 -13.55
N GLY A 96 -20.32 -20.85 -12.95
CA GLY A 96 -19.84 -20.91 -11.57
C GLY A 96 -18.63 -20.01 -11.30
N ILE A 97 -17.63 -20.05 -12.18
CA ILE A 97 -16.43 -19.20 -12.09
C ILE A 97 -16.82 -17.72 -12.20
N VAL A 98 -17.65 -17.36 -13.20
CA VAL A 98 -18.07 -15.97 -13.42
C VAL A 98 -18.83 -15.42 -12.21
N PHE A 99 -19.80 -16.17 -11.67
CA PHE A 99 -20.55 -15.72 -10.49
C PHE A 99 -19.69 -15.61 -9.23
N SER A 100 -18.72 -16.51 -9.05
CA SER A 100 -17.76 -16.44 -7.95
C SER A 100 -16.90 -15.16 -8.05
N VAL A 101 -16.35 -14.88 -9.23
CA VAL A 101 -15.54 -13.68 -9.48
C VAL A 101 -16.35 -12.40 -9.28
N ILE A 102 -17.59 -12.35 -9.79
CA ILE A 102 -18.48 -11.20 -9.59
C ILE A 102 -18.74 -10.97 -8.10
N SER A 103 -19.03 -12.04 -7.35
CA SER A 103 -19.27 -11.95 -5.90
C SER A 103 -18.05 -11.42 -5.15
N LEU A 104 -16.85 -11.87 -5.52
CA LEU A 104 -15.59 -11.37 -4.97
C LEU A 104 -15.40 -9.87 -5.28
N ILE A 105 -15.61 -9.46 -6.53
CA ILE A 105 -15.50 -8.05 -6.94
C ILE A 105 -16.44 -7.17 -6.13
N ILE A 106 -17.70 -7.59 -5.94
CA ILE A 106 -18.67 -6.84 -5.14
C ILE A 106 -18.21 -6.75 -3.68
N SER A 107 -17.70 -7.83 -3.10
CA SER A 107 -17.20 -7.81 -1.72
C SER A 107 -16.04 -6.83 -1.53
N LEU A 108 -15.04 -6.89 -2.42
CA LEU A 108 -13.90 -5.96 -2.43
C LEU A 108 -14.34 -4.52 -2.66
N PHE A 109 -15.35 -4.32 -3.51
CA PHE A 109 -15.93 -3.00 -3.74
C PHE A 109 -16.55 -2.42 -2.46
N ILE A 110 -17.35 -3.21 -1.74
CA ILE A 110 -17.95 -2.77 -0.47
C ILE A 110 -16.88 -2.48 0.59
N GLN A 111 -15.78 -3.23 0.63
CA GLN A 111 -14.64 -2.92 1.51
C GLN A 111 -14.04 -1.54 1.23
N ASN A 112 -13.88 -1.16 -0.04
CA ASN A 112 -13.44 0.20 -0.40
C ASN A 112 -14.45 1.27 0.04
N VAL A 113 -15.75 0.96 0.02
CA VAL A 113 -16.80 1.87 0.52
C VAL A 113 -16.73 2.01 2.04
N LEU A 114 -16.48 0.92 2.77
CA LEU A 114 -16.27 0.94 4.22
C LEU A 114 -15.04 1.77 4.59
N GLU A 115 -13.93 1.59 3.88
CA GLU A 115 -12.73 2.40 4.08
C GLU A 115 -13.04 3.91 3.93
N TYR A 116 -13.74 4.28 2.86
CA TYR A 116 -14.19 5.67 2.65
C TYR A 116 -15.17 6.15 3.73
N TYR A 117 -16.03 5.27 4.23
CA TYR A 117 -16.92 5.57 5.36
C TYR A 117 -16.11 5.95 6.60
N HIS A 118 -15.15 5.12 7.00
CA HIS A 118 -14.34 5.37 8.20
C HIS A 118 -13.50 6.65 8.06
N ASP A 119 -12.93 6.89 6.88
CA ASP A 119 -12.15 8.09 6.60
C ASP A 119 -13.00 9.35 6.76
N THR A 120 -14.22 9.33 6.22
CA THR A 120 -15.10 10.51 6.23
C THR A 120 -16.03 10.59 7.46
N PHE A 121 -16.01 9.59 8.35
CA PHE A 121 -16.82 9.59 9.56
C PHE A 121 -16.20 10.47 10.66
N CYS A 122 -17.02 11.31 11.28
CA CYS A 122 -16.61 12.12 12.42
C CYS A 122 -16.95 11.41 13.74
N LYS A 123 -15.93 10.90 14.43
CA LYS A 123 -16.07 10.25 15.74
C LYS A 123 -16.67 11.15 16.83
N LYS A 124 -16.48 12.48 16.72
CA LYS A 124 -16.97 13.44 17.73
C LYS A 124 -18.46 13.76 17.59
N CYS A 125 -18.93 14.06 16.38
CA CYS A 125 -20.32 14.46 16.16
C CYS A 125 -21.19 13.36 15.51
N GLY A 126 -20.64 12.18 15.27
CA GLY A 126 -21.34 11.02 14.70
C GLY A 126 -21.84 11.19 13.26
N LYS A 127 -21.42 12.26 12.57
CA LYS A 127 -21.86 12.52 11.19
C LYS A 127 -21.00 11.74 10.20
N LYS A 128 -21.66 11.03 9.29
CA LYS A 128 -21.07 10.38 8.12
C LYS A 128 -20.68 11.42 7.07
N LEU A 129 -19.72 11.11 6.19
CA LEU A 129 -19.36 11.95 5.05
C LEU A 129 -19.01 13.41 5.44
N ALA A 130 -18.39 13.57 6.61
CA ALA A 130 -18.21 14.84 7.30
C ALA A 130 -16.74 15.28 7.40
N CYS A 131 -15.82 14.32 7.55
CA CYS A 131 -14.39 14.58 7.63
C CYS A 131 -13.79 14.70 6.24
N GLU A 132 -12.95 15.71 6.07
CA GLU A 132 -12.14 15.93 4.88
C GLU A 132 -10.67 15.94 5.29
N GLU A 133 -9.80 15.38 4.45
CA GLU A 133 -8.37 15.39 4.73
C GLU A 133 -7.84 16.83 4.59
N THR A 134 -7.07 17.27 5.58
CA THR A 134 -6.55 18.63 5.68
C THR A 134 -5.09 18.59 6.06
N GLY A 135 -4.22 19.39 5.46
CA GLY A 135 -2.79 19.38 5.80
C GLY A 135 -2.03 18.27 5.09
N GLU A 136 -0.71 18.44 4.98
CA GLU A 136 0.13 17.52 4.21
C GLU A 136 0.29 16.19 4.97
N PRO A 137 -0.08 15.04 4.36
CA PRO A 137 0.12 13.76 5.00
C PRO A 137 1.61 13.38 4.97
N VAL A 138 2.07 12.75 6.05
CA VAL A 138 3.48 12.46 6.27
C VAL A 138 3.67 10.97 6.46
N MET A 139 4.62 10.40 5.72
CA MET A 139 5.08 9.03 5.92
C MET A 139 6.32 9.05 6.80
N LYS A 140 6.29 8.24 7.85
CA LYS A 140 7.43 7.97 8.72
C LYS A 140 7.85 6.52 8.56
N GLU A 141 9.08 6.31 8.16
CA GLU A 141 9.73 5.01 8.12
C GLU A 141 10.68 4.90 9.30
N THR A 142 10.57 3.81 10.06
CA THR A 142 11.47 3.51 11.16
C THR A 142 12.18 2.21 10.85
N SER A 143 13.50 2.26 10.74
CA SER A 143 14.31 1.09 10.42
C SER A 143 15.39 0.84 11.45
N SER A 144 15.31 -0.34 12.08
CA SER A 144 16.27 -0.87 13.05
C SER A 144 16.97 -2.12 12.49
N TYR A 145 17.80 -2.79 13.30
CA TYR A 145 18.57 -3.98 12.88
C TYR A 145 17.72 -5.25 12.67
N GLY A 146 16.43 -5.23 13.00
CA GLY A 146 15.53 -6.38 12.84
C GLY A 146 14.07 -6.02 12.61
N GLU A 147 13.74 -4.74 12.52
CA GLU A 147 12.38 -4.27 12.31
C GLU A 147 12.39 -3.10 11.34
N TYR A 148 11.50 -3.17 10.35
CA TYR A 148 11.23 -2.07 9.43
C TYR A 148 9.73 -1.80 9.44
N THR A 149 9.35 -0.60 9.89
CA THR A 149 7.96 -0.17 9.96
C THR A 149 7.74 1.12 9.19
N LEU A 150 6.55 1.22 8.61
CA LEU A 150 6.11 2.38 7.85
C LEU A 150 4.74 2.80 8.38
N ILE A 151 4.63 4.08 8.74
CA ILE A 151 3.39 4.66 9.24
C ILE A 151 3.10 5.93 8.44
N VAL A 152 1.91 6.02 7.86
CA VAL A 152 1.38 7.23 7.25
C VAL A 152 0.48 7.94 8.25
N THR A 153 0.80 9.19 8.53
CA THR A 153 0.03 10.10 9.37
C THR A 153 -0.79 11.03 8.49
N ARG A 154 -2.11 10.95 8.60
CA ARG A 154 -3.07 11.83 7.91
C ARG A 154 -3.84 12.67 8.91
N HIS A 155 -4.14 13.91 8.53
CA HIS A 155 -4.89 14.83 9.35
C HIS A 155 -6.26 15.07 8.71
N TRP A 156 -7.31 14.99 9.51
CA TRP A 156 -8.70 15.07 9.07
C TRP A 156 -9.43 16.15 9.84
N LYS A 157 -10.29 16.92 9.17
CA LYS A 157 -11.11 17.95 9.80
C LYS A 157 -12.58 17.75 9.46
N CYS A 158 -13.43 17.74 10.48
CA CYS A 158 -14.87 17.70 10.30
C CYS A 158 -15.42 19.06 9.87
N ARG A 159 -16.11 19.12 8.72
CA ARG A 159 -16.71 20.36 8.22
C ARG A 159 -17.89 20.88 9.05
N TYR A 160 -18.48 20.06 9.90
CA TYR A 160 -19.65 20.43 10.70
C TYR A 160 -19.31 20.91 12.11
N CYS A 161 -18.45 20.19 12.84
CA CYS A 161 -18.09 20.52 14.22
C CYS A 161 -16.67 21.08 14.38
N GLY A 162 -15.90 21.18 13.29
CA GLY A 162 -14.53 21.71 13.28
C GLY A 162 -13.49 20.80 13.93
N ASN A 163 -13.87 19.61 14.43
CA ASN A 163 -12.95 18.70 15.07
C ASN A 163 -11.83 18.27 14.13
N ALA A 164 -10.58 18.46 14.56
CA ALA A 164 -9.40 17.91 13.92
C ALA A 164 -9.08 16.54 14.53
N ASP A 165 -8.68 15.59 13.70
CA ASP A 165 -8.35 14.21 14.05
C ASP A 165 -7.07 13.81 13.31
N ILE A 166 -6.15 13.14 14.00
CA ILE A 166 -4.89 12.65 13.41
C ILE A 166 -4.97 11.13 13.40
N ARG A 167 -4.71 10.53 12.25
CA ARG A 167 -4.86 9.09 12.04
C ARG A 167 -3.58 8.52 11.46
N GLU A 168 -3.11 7.47 12.10
CA GLU A 168 -1.94 6.71 11.69
C GLU A 168 -2.38 5.37 11.11
N SER A 169 -1.80 4.99 9.97
CA SER A 169 -2.03 3.69 9.36
C SER A 169 -0.83 3.25 8.53
N GLN A 170 -0.64 1.94 8.36
CA GLN A 170 0.42 1.40 7.50
C GLN A 170 0.09 1.55 6.00
N GLU A 171 -1.16 1.89 5.68
CA GLU A 171 -1.75 1.87 4.33
C GLU A 171 -1.47 0.54 3.58
N ASN A 172 -1.91 0.42 2.33
CA ASN A 172 -1.59 -0.75 1.49
C ASN A 172 -0.14 -0.66 0.96
N ILE A 173 0.81 -0.36 1.83
CA ILE A 173 2.24 -0.27 1.51
C ILE A 173 2.89 -1.52 2.06
N PHE A 174 3.45 -2.33 1.17
CA PHE A 174 4.20 -3.50 1.59
C PHE A 174 5.58 -3.03 2.09
N ALA A 175 5.97 -3.50 3.27
CA ALA A 175 7.24 -3.17 3.91
C ALA A 175 7.84 -4.43 4.52
N GLU A 176 9.08 -4.74 4.16
CA GLU A 176 9.82 -5.89 4.68
C GLU A 176 11.31 -5.59 4.80
N GLN A 177 12.02 -6.47 5.50
CA GLN A 177 13.48 -6.52 5.43
C GLN A 177 13.90 -7.55 4.39
N GLY A 178 14.78 -7.14 3.48
CA GLY A 178 15.37 -8.04 2.50
C GLY A 178 16.58 -8.80 3.04
N GLU A 179 17.32 -9.38 2.11
CA GLU A 179 18.57 -10.09 2.39
C GLU A 179 19.79 -9.20 2.14
N MET A 180 20.79 -9.38 3.00
CA MET A 180 22.10 -8.76 2.82
C MET A 180 22.75 -9.28 1.54
N LEU A 181 23.50 -8.42 0.86
CA LEU A 181 24.31 -8.82 -0.28
C LEU A 181 25.42 -9.77 0.15
N PRO A 182 25.76 -10.77 -0.68
CA PRO A 182 26.95 -11.57 -0.45
C PRO A 182 28.20 -10.69 -0.62
N GLU A 183 29.28 -11.04 0.08
CA GLU A 183 30.56 -10.29 0.05
C GLU A 183 31.09 -10.07 -1.38
N VAL A 184 30.85 -11.02 -2.28
CA VAL A 184 31.26 -10.94 -3.69
C VAL A 184 30.61 -9.74 -4.40
N SER A 185 29.34 -9.45 -4.10
CA SER A 185 28.62 -8.32 -4.69
C SER A 185 29.09 -6.97 -4.13
N LEU A 186 29.58 -6.95 -2.88
CA LEU A 186 30.08 -5.74 -2.22
C LEU A 186 31.46 -5.31 -2.76
N LYS A 187 32.25 -6.24 -3.31
CA LYS A 187 33.60 -5.97 -3.85
C LYS A 187 33.63 -4.90 -4.94
N ASN A 188 32.53 -4.76 -5.68
CA ASN A 188 32.44 -3.84 -6.81
C ASN A 188 31.88 -2.47 -6.44
N ILE A 189 31.53 -2.25 -5.17
CA ILE A 189 30.97 -0.98 -4.70
C ILE A 189 32.13 -0.11 -4.17
N GLU A 190 32.19 1.12 -4.66
CA GLU A 190 33.15 2.14 -4.27
C GLU A 190 32.63 2.95 -3.08
N CYS A 191 33.46 3.20 -2.07
CA CYS A 191 33.09 4.09 -0.96
C CYS A 191 33.03 5.56 -1.44
N ASN A 192 31.90 6.24 -1.23
CA ASN A 192 31.72 7.63 -1.69
C ASN A 192 32.67 8.65 -1.04
N LYS A 193 33.36 8.29 0.05
CA LYS A 193 34.29 9.20 0.76
C LYS A 193 35.76 8.99 0.39
N CYS A 194 36.22 7.74 0.34
CA CYS A 194 37.64 7.44 0.10
C CYS A 194 37.93 6.81 -1.26
N SER A 195 36.90 6.57 -2.08
CA SER A 195 37.01 6.00 -3.44
C SER A 195 37.63 4.60 -3.51
N GLU A 196 37.79 3.92 -2.37
CA GLU A 196 38.31 2.56 -2.31
C GLU A 196 37.20 1.55 -2.58
N THR A 197 37.47 0.59 -3.46
CA THR A 197 36.53 -0.49 -3.81
C THR A 197 36.71 -1.71 -2.91
N GLY A 198 35.62 -2.45 -2.68
CA GLY A 198 35.63 -3.66 -1.86
C GLY A 198 35.94 -3.44 -0.38
N THR A 199 35.79 -2.21 0.09
CA THR A 199 35.94 -1.82 1.49
C THR A 199 34.61 -1.70 2.21
N LEU A 200 33.49 -1.81 1.50
CA LEU A 200 32.15 -1.65 2.06
C LEU A 200 31.60 -2.97 2.60
N VAL A 201 31.08 -2.90 3.83
CA VAL A 201 30.30 -3.99 4.43
C VAL A 201 28.87 -3.51 4.66
N GLU A 202 27.89 -4.37 4.40
CA GLU A 202 26.49 -4.08 4.71
C GLU A 202 26.25 -4.28 6.21
N ILE A 203 25.78 -3.25 6.90
CA ILE A 203 25.71 -3.23 8.37
C ILE A 203 24.40 -3.79 8.93
N LYS A 204 23.34 -3.86 8.12
CA LYS A 204 22.06 -4.47 8.49
C LYS A 204 21.29 -4.92 7.24
N LYS A 205 20.21 -5.68 7.45
CA LYS A 205 19.31 -6.07 6.35
C LYS A 205 18.76 -4.83 5.65
N PRO A 206 18.62 -4.87 4.31
CA PRO A 206 18.08 -3.75 3.56
C PRO A 206 16.58 -3.59 3.84
N ASP A 207 16.10 -2.35 3.78
CA ASP A 207 14.67 -2.07 3.84
C ASP A 207 14.08 -2.15 2.45
N ILE A 208 12.96 -2.84 2.31
CA ILE A 208 12.23 -2.95 1.05
C ILE A 208 10.83 -2.43 1.29
N LYS A 209 10.41 -1.46 0.48
CA LYS A 209 9.02 -1.02 0.41
C LYS A 209 8.49 -1.08 -1.01
N GLU A 210 7.24 -1.49 -1.15
CA GLU A 210 6.52 -1.43 -2.43
C GLU A 210 5.34 -0.47 -2.32
N ILE A 211 5.36 0.54 -3.19
CA ILE A 211 4.30 1.53 -3.30
C ILE A 211 3.80 1.49 -4.75
N GLY A 212 2.61 0.92 -4.93
CA GLY A 212 2.02 0.77 -6.26
C GLY A 212 2.80 -0.19 -7.16
N ARG A 213 3.57 0.36 -8.10
CA ARG A 213 4.47 -0.39 -9.01
C ARG A 213 5.94 -0.09 -8.78
N GLN A 214 6.27 0.68 -7.76
CA GLN A 214 7.65 1.01 -7.43
C GLN A 214 8.09 0.17 -6.24
N ARG A 215 9.18 -0.57 -6.41
CA ARG A 215 9.92 -1.23 -5.33
C ARG A 215 11.13 -0.38 -5.01
N LEU A 216 11.23 0.09 -3.78
CA LEU A 216 12.36 0.84 -3.27
C LEU A 216 13.13 -0.05 -2.32
N THR A 217 14.43 -0.20 -2.57
CA THR A 217 15.36 -0.95 -1.71
C THR A 217 16.38 0.02 -1.14
N ARG A 218 16.49 0.07 0.18
CA ARG A 218 17.47 0.90 0.90
C ARG A 218 18.50 0.01 1.57
N ARG A 219 19.76 0.20 1.22
CA ARG A 219 20.92 -0.55 1.75
C ARG A 219 21.80 0.36 2.60
N TYR A 220 22.46 -0.23 3.58
CA TYR A 220 23.22 0.49 4.60
C TYR A 220 24.64 -0.07 4.65
N TYR A 221 25.62 0.76 4.30
CA TYR A 221 27.00 0.35 4.20
C TYR A 221 27.89 1.10 5.18
N LYS A 222 29.00 0.45 5.56
CA LYS A 222 30.10 1.06 6.29
C LYS A 222 31.41 0.71 5.62
N CYS A 223 32.23 1.70 5.36
CA CYS A 223 33.59 1.50 4.86
C CYS A 223 34.50 1.03 6.00
N THR A 224 35.18 -0.10 5.79
CA THR A 224 36.14 -0.67 6.75
C THR A 224 37.44 0.13 6.83
N VAL A 225 37.78 0.92 5.81
CA VAL A 225 39.01 1.72 5.76
C VAL A 225 38.81 3.09 6.40
N CYS A 226 37.82 3.86 5.96
CA CYS A 226 37.62 5.24 6.43
C CYS A 226 36.48 5.39 7.47
N GLY A 227 35.77 4.31 7.79
CA GLY A 227 34.67 4.30 8.75
C GLY A 227 33.41 5.02 8.29
N HIS A 228 33.36 5.53 7.05
CA HIS A 228 32.20 6.26 6.53
C HIS A 228 30.99 5.34 6.39
N GLU A 229 29.86 5.77 6.96
CA GLU A 229 28.57 5.11 6.79
C GLU A 229 27.79 5.82 5.69
N GLU A 230 27.20 5.04 4.79
CA GLU A 230 26.42 5.55 3.67
C GLU A 230 25.17 4.71 3.43
N ILE A 231 24.13 5.38 2.93
CA ILE A 231 22.83 4.79 2.64
C ILE A 231 22.61 4.90 1.13
N ASN A 232 22.32 3.78 0.50
CA ASN A 232 22.03 3.71 -0.93
C ASN A 232 20.56 3.33 -1.14
N GLU A 233 19.86 4.08 -2.00
CA GLU A 233 18.47 3.81 -2.38
C GLU A 233 18.40 3.48 -3.86
N SER A 234 17.83 2.32 -4.19
CA SER A 234 17.56 1.91 -5.57
C SER A 234 16.05 1.76 -5.79
N GLU A 235 15.59 2.24 -6.94
CA GLU A 235 14.19 2.14 -7.36
C GLU A 235 14.04 1.19 -8.55
N GLU A 236 13.10 0.27 -8.45
CA GLU A 236 12.73 -0.66 -9.51
C GLU A 236 11.24 -0.52 -9.87
N ILE A 237 10.94 -0.48 -11.17
CA ILE A 237 9.56 -0.52 -11.66
C ILE A 237 9.13 -1.99 -11.78
N ILE A 238 8.20 -2.41 -10.94
CA ILE A 238 7.55 -3.73 -11.00
C ILE A 238 6.68 -3.79 -12.25
N ASN A 239 7.25 -4.33 -13.32
CA ASN A 239 6.49 -4.71 -14.51
C ASN A 239 5.74 -6.00 -14.22
N ARG A 240 4.48 -5.89 -13.77
CA ARG A 240 3.55 -7.02 -13.82
C ARG A 240 3.24 -7.32 -15.28
N ARG A 241 4.11 -8.08 -15.96
CA ARG A 241 3.74 -8.68 -17.24
C ARG A 241 2.52 -9.54 -16.97
N LYS A 242 1.37 -9.17 -17.57
CA LYS A 242 0.23 -10.05 -17.71
C LYS A 242 0.73 -11.28 -18.47
N HIS A 243 1.03 -12.36 -17.77
CA HIS A 243 1.04 -13.68 -18.40
C HIS A 243 -0.41 -14.00 -18.74
N ILE A 244 -0.82 -13.57 -19.93
CA ILE A 244 -1.94 -14.17 -20.65
C ILE A 244 -1.32 -15.39 -21.33
N GLY A 245 -1.47 -16.54 -20.69
CA GLY A 245 -1.34 -17.85 -21.32
C GLY A 245 -2.73 -18.36 -21.62
#